data_AF-A0A662AH03-F1
#
_entry.id   AF-A0A662AH03-F1
#
_cell.length_a   1.000
_cell.length_b   1.000
_cell.length_c   1.000
_cell.angle_alpha   90.00
_cell.angle_beta   90.00
_cell.angle_gamma   90.00
#
_symmetry.space_group_name_H-M   'P 1'
#
loop_
_entity.id
_entity.type
_entity.pdbx_description
1 polymer ?
#
loop_
_entity_poly.entity_id
_entity_poly.type
_entity_poly.pdbx_seq_one_letter_code
_entity_poly.pdbx_strand_id
1 'polypeptide(L)'
;MVTLFFEGILLGLLVAISLGPAFFAIIQTGINKGFKHGVFMAIGISLSDMLLVAISYLIGAQLFDDPRNKVYVGLIGGIILIIFGSVSWAKKPDILKRRHVNYPAPTGKPLYLYTIRGFLLNVANPFLFFFWFGALGFVGKNAPEGKLLESTMAFFAGTFAIIFATDLLKSYVGGKIKGFLRPRKEIILNKTVGIALVIFGVILIFRTLDGIGFFEQMRGNLHLGKKVEAQYNVQSPDNTLFLTLYKDSSFVIKTEIKDTLATFSGDWTYLDTATKVFEITILKSSVDTLLLPQKRLYQLSITGIIPYIDSTIYDITPSQFSPLEEFNITELKKAHMEIPNKDSITKLCPEWSLSTQQITKIIRESEKIQPQIWHYQFDFLPCTMSAKIEQGNKVYELEVNAGAWFIISVNDSSLYYGSYKIENEGLFLSKPLIDE
;
A
#
# COMPACT_ATOMS: atom_id res chain seq x y z
N MET A 1 -21.19 -24.38 10.23
CA MET A 1 -22.32 -23.63 10.84
C MET A 1 -22.33 -23.76 12.35
N VAL A 2 -22.53 -24.96 12.92
CA VAL A 2 -22.52 -25.16 14.38
C VAL A 2 -21.17 -24.76 15.01
N THR A 3 -20.05 -25.14 14.38
CA THR A 3 -18.70 -24.76 14.81
C THR A 3 -18.51 -23.24 14.90
N LEU A 4 -18.81 -22.53 13.82
CA LEU A 4 -18.76 -21.07 13.75
C LEU A 4 -19.65 -20.37 14.78
N PHE A 5 -20.83 -20.95 15.08
CA PHE A 5 -21.70 -20.42 16.14
C PHE A 5 -21.02 -20.48 17.53
N PHE A 6 -20.36 -21.59 17.86
CA PHE A 6 -19.60 -21.73 19.11
C PHE A 6 -18.34 -20.86 19.14
N GLU A 7 -17.65 -20.71 18.00
CA GLU A 7 -16.52 -19.77 17.87
C GLU A 7 -16.98 -18.32 18.08
N GLY A 8 -18.16 -17.96 17.58
CA GLY A 8 -18.80 -16.69 17.85
C GLY A 8 -19.12 -16.50 19.34
N ILE A 9 -19.65 -17.52 20.01
CA ILE A 9 -19.82 -17.48 21.49
C ILE A 9 -18.49 -17.23 22.19
N LEU A 10 -17.42 -17.90 21.78
CA LEU A 10 -16.10 -17.71 22.38
C LEU A 10 -15.61 -16.26 22.20
N LEU A 11 -15.73 -15.70 20.99
CA LEU A 11 -15.42 -14.29 20.73
C LEU A 11 -16.28 -13.37 21.61
N GLY A 12 -17.58 -13.62 21.68
CA GLY A 12 -18.50 -12.82 22.47
C GLY A 12 -18.19 -12.86 23.98
N LEU A 13 -17.71 -13.99 24.51
CA LEU A 13 -17.22 -14.09 25.89
C LEU A 13 -15.95 -13.25 26.11
N LEU A 14 -15.00 -13.26 25.16
CA LEU A 14 -13.81 -12.41 25.23
C LEU A 14 -14.20 -10.92 25.24
N VAL A 15 -15.15 -10.53 24.39
CA VAL A 15 -15.68 -9.15 24.36
C VAL A 15 -16.41 -8.81 25.65
N ALA A 16 -17.20 -9.73 26.20
CA ALA A 16 -17.97 -9.52 27.42
C ALA A 16 -17.12 -9.23 28.66
N ILE A 17 -15.90 -9.79 28.72
CA ILE A 17 -14.92 -9.57 29.79
C ILE A 17 -14.19 -8.22 29.63
N SER A 18 -14.17 -7.65 28.43
CA SER A 18 -13.51 -6.38 28.16
C SER A 18 -14.17 -5.21 28.92
N LEU A 19 -13.37 -4.50 29.72
CA LEU A 19 -13.84 -3.38 30.55
C LEU A 19 -13.86 -2.08 29.75
N GLY A 20 -14.86 -1.93 28.88
CA GLY A 20 -15.08 -0.74 28.05
C GLY A 20 -16.10 0.26 28.60
N PRO A 21 -16.30 1.42 27.93
CA PRO A 21 -17.31 2.41 28.31
C PRO A 21 -18.73 1.84 28.39
N ALA A 22 -19.06 0.90 27.50
CA ALA A 22 -20.35 0.20 27.46
C ALA A 22 -20.60 -0.61 28.74
N PHE A 23 -19.61 -1.38 29.20
CA PHE A 23 -19.66 -2.15 30.44
C PHE A 23 -20.02 -1.24 31.63
N PHE A 24 -19.27 -0.15 31.79
CA PHE A 24 -19.48 0.77 32.90
C PHE A 24 -20.81 1.52 32.81
N ALA A 25 -21.23 1.91 31.61
CA ALA A 25 -22.46 2.63 31.42
C ALA A 25 -23.70 1.76 31.72
N ILE A 26 -23.66 0.47 31.37
CA ILE A 26 -24.69 -0.51 31.74
C ILE A 26 -24.76 -0.66 33.26
N ILE A 27 -23.62 -0.89 33.91
CA ILE A 27 -23.53 -1.06 35.37
C ILE A 27 -24.02 0.20 36.10
N GLN A 28 -23.55 1.37 35.70
CA GLN A 28 -23.95 2.65 36.31
C GLN A 28 -25.44 2.92 36.11
N THR A 29 -25.99 2.63 34.93
CA THR A 29 -27.42 2.79 34.67
C THR A 29 -28.24 1.82 35.51
N GLY A 30 -27.80 0.56 35.62
CA GLY A 30 -28.40 -0.43 36.53
C GLY A 30 -28.41 0.04 37.98
N ILE A 31 -27.32 0.62 38.47
CA ILE A 31 -27.16 1.09 39.85
C ILE A 31 -28.03 2.32 40.13
N ASN A 32 -28.02 3.30 39.24
CA ASN A 32 -28.70 4.58 39.45
C ASN A 32 -30.19 4.56 39.15
N LYS A 33 -30.60 3.75 38.17
CA LYS A 33 -31.95 3.75 37.60
C LYS A 33 -32.63 2.38 37.71
N GLY A 34 -31.90 1.33 38.08
CA GLY A 34 -32.42 -0.03 38.22
C GLY A 34 -32.25 -0.88 36.97
N PHE A 35 -32.41 -2.19 37.16
CA PHE A 35 -32.22 -3.23 36.13
C PHE A 35 -32.87 -2.88 34.78
N LYS A 36 -34.15 -2.47 34.80
CA LYS A 36 -34.92 -2.16 33.58
C LYS A 36 -34.23 -1.12 32.70
N HIS A 37 -33.67 -0.06 33.29
CA HIS A 37 -32.96 0.97 32.52
C HIS A 37 -31.63 0.49 31.95
N GLY A 38 -30.93 -0.41 32.68
CA GLY A 38 -29.73 -1.09 32.18
C GLY A 38 -30.03 -1.96 30.96
N VAL A 39 -31.14 -2.71 30.99
CA VAL A 39 -31.59 -3.55 29.86
C VAL A 39 -31.85 -2.70 28.62
N PHE A 40 -32.58 -1.58 28.74
CA PHE A 40 -32.83 -0.70 27.59
C PHE A 40 -31.53 -0.10 27.03
N MET A 41 -30.53 0.14 27.89
CA MET A 41 -29.20 0.55 27.44
C MET A 41 -28.45 -0.56 26.70
N ALA A 42 -28.49 -1.80 27.21
CA ALA A 42 -27.91 -2.98 26.56
C ALA A 42 -28.54 -3.25 25.18
N ILE A 43 -29.86 -3.06 25.04
CA ILE A 43 -30.55 -3.14 23.74
C ILE A 43 -29.95 -2.13 22.76
N GLY A 44 -29.70 -0.89 23.20
CA GLY A 44 -29.09 0.14 22.37
C GLY A 44 -27.68 -0.23 21.89
N ILE A 45 -26.86 -0.76 22.81
CA ILE A 45 -25.49 -1.22 22.52
C ILE A 45 -25.52 -2.36 21.50
N SER A 46 -26.37 -3.37 21.73
CA SER A 46 -26.52 -4.51 20.83
C SER A 46 -27.00 -4.11 19.42
N LEU A 47 -27.98 -3.19 19.32
CA LEU A 47 -28.42 -2.65 18.03
C LEU A 47 -27.30 -1.90 17.30
N SER A 48 -26.46 -1.18 18.04
CA SER A 48 -25.27 -0.55 17.46
C SER A 48 -24.31 -1.59 16.93
N ASP A 49 -23.96 -2.63 17.69
CA ASP A 49 -23.01 -3.65 17.21
C ASP A 49 -23.51 -4.36 15.96
N MET A 50 -24.82 -4.68 15.91
CA MET A 50 -25.45 -5.24 14.71
C MET A 50 -25.34 -4.29 13.51
N LEU A 51 -25.56 -2.99 13.72
CA LEU A 51 -25.40 -1.98 12.67
C LEU A 51 -23.94 -1.89 12.21
N LEU A 52 -22.96 -1.83 13.13
CA LEU A 52 -21.55 -1.74 12.77
C LEU A 52 -21.09 -2.99 12.00
N VAL A 53 -21.52 -4.19 12.39
CA VAL A 53 -21.25 -5.42 11.64
C VAL A 53 -21.93 -5.40 10.27
N ALA A 54 -23.19 -4.95 10.17
CA ALA A 54 -23.87 -4.85 8.88
C ALA A 54 -23.16 -3.86 7.93
N ILE A 55 -22.77 -2.69 8.44
CA ILE A 55 -21.99 -1.72 7.66
C ILE A 55 -20.63 -2.32 7.29
N SER A 56 -19.96 -3.01 8.21
CA SER A 56 -18.67 -3.65 7.94
C SER A 56 -18.81 -4.74 6.89
N TYR A 57 -19.88 -5.53 6.92
CA TYR A 57 -20.14 -6.56 5.91
C TYR A 57 -20.39 -5.95 4.52
N LEU A 58 -21.15 -4.86 4.44
CA LEU A 58 -21.50 -4.21 3.18
C LEU A 58 -20.33 -3.44 2.56
N ILE A 59 -19.53 -2.75 3.37
CA ILE A 59 -18.46 -1.87 2.88
C ILE A 59 -17.07 -2.56 2.95
N GLY A 60 -16.94 -3.73 3.56
CA GLY A 60 -15.63 -4.28 3.94
C GLY A 60 -14.65 -4.61 2.84
N ALA A 61 -15.14 -4.99 1.66
CA ALA A 61 -14.27 -5.13 0.49
C ALA A 61 -13.84 -3.74 -0.03
N GLN A 62 -14.80 -2.84 -0.25
CA GLN A 62 -14.57 -1.55 -0.91
C GLN A 62 -13.85 -0.50 -0.04
N LEU A 63 -14.04 -0.52 1.30
CA LEU A 63 -13.43 0.47 2.20
C LEU A 63 -11.95 0.20 2.46
N PHE A 64 -11.47 -1.03 2.26
CA PHE A 64 -10.10 -1.41 2.60
C PHE A 64 -9.24 -1.78 1.41
N ASP A 65 -9.82 -1.89 0.22
CA ASP A 65 -9.10 -1.95 -1.05
C ASP A 65 -8.28 -0.66 -1.29
N ASP A 66 -8.80 0.51 -0.91
CA ASP A 66 -8.02 1.76 -0.95
C ASP A 66 -7.30 2.02 0.40
N PRO A 67 -5.95 2.05 0.42
CA PRO A 67 -5.17 2.37 1.61
C PRO A 67 -5.56 3.72 2.25
N ARG A 68 -6.05 4.70 1.48
CA ARG A 68 -6.44 6.03 1.98
C ARG A 68 -7.64 5.97 2.91
N ASN A 69 -8.59 5.08 2.65
CA ASN A 69 -9.79 4.92 3.47
C ASN A 69 -9.47 4.39 4.88
N LYS A 70 -8.44 3.53 5.01
CA LYS A 70 -7.91 3.08 6.31
C LYS A 70 -7.46 4.26 7.18
N VAL A 71 -6.80 5.24 6.55
CA VAL A 71 -6.28 6.46 7.21
C VAL A 71 -7.43 7.34 7.69
N TYR A 72 -8.41 7.60 6.83
CA TYR A 72 -9.56 8.44 7.18
C TYR A 72 -10.35 7.87 8.36
N VAL A 73 -10.63 6.56 8.35
CA VAL A 73 -11.38 5.91 9.44
C VAL A 73 -10.60 5.99 10.77
N GLY A 74 -9.28 5.75 10.74
CA GLY A 74 -8.44 5.80 11.95
C GLY A 74 -8.34 7.20 12.56
N LEU A 75 -8.14 8.22 11.72
CA LEU A 75 -8.05 9.62 12.17
C LEU A 75 -9.40 10.16 12.67
N ILE A 76 -10.46 10.01 11.89
CA ILE A 76 -11.81 10.50 12.24
C ILE A 76 -12.28 9.79 13.52
N GLY A 77 -12.10 8.48 13.58
CA GLY A 77 -12.40 7.70 14.77
C GLY A 77 -11.66 8.21 16.00
N GLY A 78 -10.33 8.33 15.91
CA GLY A 78 -9.52 8.79 17.03
C GLY A 78 -9.92 10.17 17.56
N ILE A 79 -10.26 11.10 16.65
CA ILE A 79 -10.77 12.44 17.02
C ILE A 79 -12.10 12.33 17.77
N ILE A 80 -13.04 11.52 17.27
CA ILE A 80 -14.33 11.29 17.95
C ILE A 80 -14.12 10.74 19.36
N LEU A 81 -13.22 9.77 19.54
CA LEU A 81 -12.89 9.20 20.86
C LEU A 81 -12.34 10.24 21.82
N ILE A 82 -11.45 11.12 21.35
CA ILE A 82 -10.87 12.18 22.17
C ILE A 82 -11.96 13.17 22.60
N ILE A 83 -12.86 13.56 21.70
CA ILE A 83 -13.97 14.47 22.02
C ILE A 83 -14.90 13.83 23.05
N PHE A 84 -15.35 12.60 22.82
CA PHE A 84 -16.23 11.87 23.75
C PHE A 84 -15.58 11.62 25.10
N GLY A 85 -14.30 11.22 25.11
CA GLY A 85 -13.52 11.03 26.33
C GLY A 85 -13.38 12.32 27.13
N SER A 86 -13.09 13.43 26.46
CA SER A 86 -12.98 14.77 27.07
C SER A 86 -14.30 15.24 27.67
N VAL A 87 -15.41 15.07 26.95
CA VAL A 87 -16.76 15.40 27.44
C VAL A 87 -17.14 14.53 28.63
N SER A 88 -16.83 13.23 28.58
CA SER A 88 -17.13 12.29 29.67
C SER A 88 -16.31 12.62 30.94
N TRP A 89 -15.04 12.97 30.77
CA TRP A 89 -14.16 13.42 31.86
C TRP A 89 -14.63 14.73 32.49
N ALA A 90 -15.10 15.69 31.69
CA ALA A 90 -15.58 16.99 32.15
C ALA A 90 -16.98 16.94 32.81
N LYS A 91 -17.71 15.83 32.67
CA LYS A 91 -19.09 15.70 33.12
C LYS A 91 -19.19 15.60 34.64
N LYS A 92 -19.63 16.69 35.27
CA LYS A 92 -19.98 16.71 36.70
C LYS A 92 -21.26 15.88 36.96
N PRO A 93 -21.33 15.08 38.04
CA PRO A 93 -22.53 14.31 38.37
C PRO A 93 -23.74 15.21 38.61
N ASP A 94 -24.91 14.81 38.11
CA ASP A 94 -26.17 15.56 38.22
C ASP A 94 -26.61 15.84 39.67
N ILE A 95 -26.05 15.13 40.65
CA ILE A 95 -26.28 15.34 42.09
C ILE A 95 -25.63 16.63 42.63
N LEU A 96 -24.60 17.19 41.98
CA LEU A 96 -24.01 18.48 42.38
C LEU A 96 -24.84 19.68 41.90
N LYS A 97 -25.67 19.51 40.86
CA LYS A 97 -26.67 20.51 40.45
C LYS A 97 -27.89 20.56 41.38
N ARG A 98 -28.05 19.56 42.25
CA ARG A 98 -29.23 19.39 43.11
C ARG A 98 -29.14 20.12 44.45
N ARG A 99 -28.03 20.85 44.73
CA ARG A 99 -27.82 21.54 46.00
C ARG A 99 -28.21 23.03 45.97
N HIS A 100 -28.53 23.60 44.81
CA HIS A 100 -29.09 24.95 44.73
C HIS A 100 -30.34 24.94 43.84
N VAL A 101 -31.44 25.40 44.42
CA VAL A 101 -32.76 25.64 43.83
C VAL A 101 -33.63 24.38 43.68
N ASN A 102 -34.87 24.52 44.16
CA ASN A 102 -35.99 23.59 44.03
C ASN A 102 -36.17 23.12 42.58
N TYR A 103 -35.47 22.05 42.19
CA TYR A 103 -35.74 21.34 40.95
C TYR A 103 -36.84 20.31 41.24
N PRO A 104 -37.99 20.34 40.54
CA PRO A 104 -38.97 19.26 40.65
C PRO A 104 -38.26 17.94 40.37
N ALA A 105 -38.60 16.90 41.15
CA ALA A 105 -38.04 15.56 41.01
C ALA A 105 -38.00 15.20 39.51
N PRO A 106 -36.83 14.83 38.94
CA PRO A 106 -36.74 14.62 37.51
C PRO A 106 -37.74 13.52 37.15
N THR A 107 -38.75 13.91 36.39
CA THR A 107 -39.69 12.99 35.73
C THR A 107 -38.84 11.87 35.10
N GLY A 108 -39.22 10.63 35.36
CA GLY A 108 -38.46 9.48 34.89
C GLY A 108 -38.23 9.60 33.39
N LYS A 109 -36.97 9.81 32.97
CA LYS A 109 -36.65 9.89 31.55
C LYS A 109 -37.20 8.63 30.87
N PRO A 110 -37.91 8.75 29.74
CA PRO A 110 -38.49 7.58 29.09
C PRO A 110 -37.41 6.57 28.70
N LEU A 111 -37.77 5.29 28.76
CA LEU A 111 -36.82 4.16 28.64
C LEU A 111 -36.06 4.17 27.30
N TYR A 112 -36.71 4.59 26.20
CA TYR A 112 -36.08 4.66 24.88
C TYR A 112 -34.87 5.60 24.83
N LEU A 113 -34.80 6.64 25.68
CA LEU A 113 -33.63 7.52 25.74
C LEU A 113 -32.37 6.78 26.22
N TYR A 114 -32.52 5.72 27.01
CA TYR A 114 -31.39 4.89 27.43
C TYR A 114 -30.92 3.98 26.30
N THR A 115 -31.84 3.52 25.44
CA THR A 115 -31.52 2.82 24.20
C THR A 115 -30.74 3.72 23.24
N ILE A 116 -31.22 4.94 22.98
CA ILE A 116 -30.50 5.91 22.14
C ILE A 116 -29.11 6.22 22.72
N ARG A 117 -29.01 6.38 24.04
CA ARG A 117 -27.71 6.61 24.71
C ARG A 117 -26.76 5.43 24.58
N GLY A 118 -27.25 4.20 24.75
CA GLY A 118 -26.44 2.99 24.56
C GLY A 118 -25.96 2.87 23.12
N PHE A 119 -26.87 3.08 22.16
CA PHE A 119 -26.57 3.05 20.73
C PHE A 119 -25.50 4.09 20.36
N LEU A 120 -25.70 5.36 20.70
CA LEU A 120 -24.75 6.43 20.37
C LEU A 120 -23.40 6.25 21.06
N LEU A 121 -23.38 5.76 22.31
CA LEU A 121 -22.12 5.46 23.02
C LEU A 121 -21.30 4.41 22.29
N ASN A 122 -21.98 3.41 21.71
CA ASN A 122 -21.33 2.29 21.05
C ASN A 122 -20.93 2.64 19.60
N VAL A 123 -21.79 3.32 18.83
CA VAL A 123 -21.45 3.83 17.48
C VAL A 123 -20.31 4.85 17.52
N ALA A 124 -20.27 5.71 18.54
CA ALA A 124 -19.20 6.69 18.70
C ALA A 124 -17.83 6.06 19.02
N ASN A 125 -17.76 4.75 19.24
CA ASN A 125 -16.52 4.03 19.45
C ASN A 125 -15.98 3.43 18.13
N PRO A 126 -15.07 4.10 17.42
CA PRO A 126 -14.49 3.64 16.15
C PRO A 126 -13.69 2.35 16.31
N PHE A 127 -13.19 2.02 17.51
CA PHE A 127 -12.46 0.77 17.74
C PHE A 127 -13.34 -0.44 17.44
N LEU A 128 -14.65 -0.34 17.72
CA LEU A 128 -15.59 -1.42 17.43
C LEU A 128 -15.74 -1.64 15.93
N PHE A 129 -15.60 -0.60 15.12
CA PHE A 129 -15.60 -0.73 13.67
C PHE A 129 -14.45 -1.64 13.21
N PHE A 130 -13.21 -1.35 13.62
CA PHE A 130 -12.04 -2.16 13.28
C PHE A 130 -12.12 -3.57 13.86
N PHE A 131 -12.62 -3.70 15.10
CA PHE A 131 -12.80 -4.99 15.75
C PHE A 131 -13.77 -5.88 14.97
N TRP A 132 -14.93 -5.34 14.59
CA TRP A 132 -15.95 -6.08 13.83
C TRP A 132 -15.49 -6.44 12.42
N PHE A 133 -14.65 -5.61 11.81
CA PHE A 133 -13.95 -5.95 10.57
C PHE A 133 -12.97 -7.12 10.70
N GLY A 134 -12.16 -7.13 11.76
CA GLY A 134 -11.26 -8.27 12.04
C GLY A 134 -12.04 -9.57 12.24
N ALA A 135 -13.17 -9.50 12.96
CA ALA A 135 -14.08 -10.63 13.14
C ALA A 135 -14.70 -11.11 11.80
N LEU A 136 -15.07 -10.19 10.91
CA LEU A 136 -15.54 -10.53 9.56
C LEU A 136 -14.46 -11.19 8.71
N GLY A 137 -13.21 -10.73 8.79
CA GLY A 137 -12.08 -11.36 8.10
C GLY A 137 -11.83 -12.80 8.58
N PHE A 138 -11.98 -13.05 9.90
CA PHE A 138 -11.92 -14.40 10.45
C PHE A 138 -13.00 -15.31 9.87
N VAL A 139 -14.25 -14.83 9.78
CA VAL A 139 -15.33 -15.61 9.15
C VAL A 139 -15.05 -15.82 7.66
N GLY A 140 -14.57 -14.80 6.94
CA GLY A 140 -14.25 -14.88 5.52
C GLY A 140 -13.23 -15.98 5.20
N LYS A 141 -12.24 -16.18 6.07
CA LYS A 141 -11.22 -17.23 5.91
C LYS A 141 -11.73 -18.64 6.25
N ASN A 142 -12.66 -18.75 7.21
CA ASN A 142 -13.11 -20.04 7.74
C ASN A 142 -14.49 -20.48 7.21
N ALA A 143 -15.13 -19.65 6.38
CA ALA A 143 -16.39 -19.98 5.73
C ALA A 143 -16.18 -21.01 4.62
N PRO A 144 -17.03 -22.05 4.51
CA PRO A 144 -17.04 -22.92 3.35
C PRO A 144 -17.34 -22.14 2.06
N GLU A 145 -16.76 -22.57 0.94
CA GLU A 145 -16.98 -21.95 -0.37
C GLU A 145 -18.48 -21.81 -0.67
N GLY A 146 -18.87 -20.62 -1.14
CA GLY A 146 -20.26 -20.28 -1.47
C GLY A 146 -21.18 -20.06 -0.25
N LYS A 147 -20.71 -20.19 1.00
CA LYS A 147 -21.54 -20.09 2.22
C LYS A 147 -21.14 -18.95 3.16
N LEU A 148 -20.57 -17.87 2.63
CA LEU A 148 -20.08 -16.74 3.43
C LEU A 148 -21.18 -16.07 4.27
N LEU A 149 -22.35 -15.82 3.67
CA LEU A 149 -23.46 -15.15 4.35
C LEU A 149 -24.01 -16.00 5.50
N GLU A 150 -24.29 -17.28 5.25
CA GLU A 150 -24.77 -18.22 6.27
C GLU A 150 -23.75 -18.38 7.43
N SER A 151 -22.46 -18.44 7.08
CA SER A 151 -21.35 -18.54 8.04
C SER A 151 -21.25 -17.29 8.91
N THR A 152 -21.41 -16.11 8.31
CA THR A 152 -21.44 -14.81 9.00
C THR A 152 -22.64 -14.73 9.94
N MET A 153 -23.83 -15.10 9.47
CA MET A 153 -25.03 -15.10 10.30
C MET A 153 -24.89 -16.05 11.50
N ALA A 154 -24.39 -17.27 11.29
CA ALA A 154 -24.19 -18.24 12.37
C ALA A 154 -23.17 -17.75 13.42
N PHE A 155 -22.03 -17.21 12.97
CA PHE A 155 -21.00 -16.69 13.85
C PHE A 155 -21.50 -15.50 14.69
N PHE A 156 -22.07 -14.49 14.05
CA PHE A 156 -22.53 -13.28 14.74
C PHE A 156 -23.79 -13.51 15.59
N ALA A 157 -24.64 -14.48 15.23
CA ALA A 157 -25.74 -14.90 16.10
C ALA A 157 -25.23 -15.43 17.45
N GLY A 158 -24.20 -16.28 17.45
CA GLY A 158 -23.56 -16.77 18.68
C GLY A 158 -22.91 -15.65 19.48
N THR A 159 -22.15 -14.79 18.81
CA THR A 159 -21.46 -13.63 19.39
C THR A 159 -22.44 -12.66 20.08
N PHE A 160 -23.49 -12.24 19.38
CA PHE A 160 -24.45 -11.28 19.92
C PHE A 160 -25.34 -11.88 21.00
N ALA A 161 -25.71 -13.17 20.88
CA ALA A 161 -26.48 -13.84 21.92
C ALA A 161 -25.75 -13.83 23.26
N ILE A 162 -24.46 -14.18 23.27
CA ILE A 162 -23.69 -14.22 24.52
C ILE A 162 -23.34 -12.82 25.04
N ILE A 163 -23.00 -11.86 24.17
CA ILE A 163 -22.76 -10.48 24.58
C ILE A 163 -24.01 -9.91 25.24
N PHE A 164 -25.16 -10.04 24.58
CA PHE A 164 -26.42 -9.54 25.11
C PHE A 164 -26.79 -10.23 26.43
N ALA A 165 -26.62 -11.55 26.53
CA ALA A 165 -26.85 -12.28 27.78
C ALA A 165 -25.96 -11.77 28.93
N THR A 166 -24.68 -11.53 28.65
CA THR A 166 -23.76 -10.96 29.67
C THR A 166 -24.11 -9.52 30.02
N ASP A 167 -24.65 -8.73 29.09
CA ASP A 167 -25.10 -7.35 29.35
C ASP A 167 -26.39 -7.28 30.18
N LEU A 168 -27.29 -8.24 30.00
CA LEU A 168 -28.42 -8.45 30.90
C LEU A 168 -27.94 -8.80 32.31
N LEU A 169 -26.94 -9.68 32.43
CA LEU A 169 -26.34 -10.03 33.72
C LEU A 169 -25.69 -8.79 34.38
N LYS A 170 -24.90 -8.01 33.64
CA LYS A 170 -24.32 -6.74 34.12
C LYS A 170 -25.41 -5.78 34.59
N SER A 171 -26.48 -5.63 33.82
CA SER A 171 -27.63 -4.80 34.18
C SER A 171 -28.28 -5.27 35.49
N TYR A 172 -28.43 -6.59 35.66
CA TYR A 172 -29.04 -7.20 36.85
C TYR A 172 -28.17 -6.98 38.08
N VAL A 173 -26.87 -7.26 37.95
CA VAL A 173 -25.87 -7.03 38.99
C VAL A 173 -25.85 -5.56 39.40
N GLY A 174 -25.85 -4.63 38.44
CA GLY A 174 -25.96 -3.20 38.72
C GLY A 174 -27.24 -2.85 39.48
N GLY A 175 -28.39 -3.40 39.06
CA GLY A 175 -29.66 -3.22 39.75
C GLY A 175 -29.69 -3.75 41.19
N LYS A 176 -28.94 -4.81 41.49
CA LYS A 176 -28.82 -5.41 42.84
C LYS A 176 -27.81 -4.72 43.74
N ILE A 177 -26.78 -4.08 43.18
CA ILE A 177 -25.75 -3.31 43.93
C ILE A 177 -26.25 -1.88 44.27
N LYS A 178 -27.53 -1.58 44.02
CA LYS A 178 -28.19 -0.30 44.33
C LYS A 178 -27.95 0.10 45.79
N GLY A 179 -27.10 1.12 45.98
CA GLY A 179 -26.72 1.65 47.30
C GLY A 179 -25.22 1.66 47.61
N PHE A 180 -24.37 0.97 46.83
CA PHE A 180 -22.93 0.88 47.13
C PHE A 180 -22.04 1.95 46.46
N LEU A 181 -22.55 2.65 45.44
CA LEU A 181 -21.82 3.74 44.77
C LEU A 181 -22.27 5.12 45.26
N ARG A 182 -21.48 5.65 46.21
CA ARG A 182 -21.54 7.06 46.63
C ARG A 182 -21.23 7.99 45.44
N PRO A 183 -21.75 9.23 45.44
CA PRO A 183 -21.41 10.35 44.54
C PRO A 183 -19.96 10.43 44.05
N ARG A 184 -19.00 10.19 44.96
CA ARG A 184 -17.57 10.23 44.67
C ARG A 184 -17.13 9.13 43.70
N LYS A 185 -17.72 7.94 43.79
CA LYS A 185 -17.38 6.80 42.91
C LYS A 185 -17.89 7.02 41.48
N GLU A 186 -18.99 7.75 41.28
CA GLU A 186 -19.44 8.15 39.94
C GLU A 186 -18.51 9.17 39.27
N ILE A 187 -17.97 10.13 40.04
CA ILE A 187 -16.98 11.09 39.53
C ILE A 187 -15.72 10.35 39.09
N ILE A 188 -15.23 9.44 39.93
CA ILE A 188 -14.06 8.61 39.62
C ILE A 188 -14.33 7.79 38.36
N LEU A 189 -15.52 7.19 38.25
CA LEU A 189 -15.90 6.40 37.09
C LEU A 189 -15.92 7.21 35.77
N ASN A 190 -16.60 8.37 35.76
CA ASN A 190 -16.63 9.25 34.58
C ASN A 190 -15.22 9.72 34.19
N LYS A 191 -14.37 10.02 35.18
CA LYS A 191 -12.98 10.38 34.93
C LYS A 191 -12.18 9.22 34.35
N THR A 192 -12.30 8.00 34.89
CA THR A 192 -11.60 6.82 34.40
C THR A 192 -12.02 6.47 32.98
N VAL A 193 -13.33 6.48 32.69
CA VAL A 193 -13.85 6.23 31.33
C VAL A 193 -13.40 7.31 30.37
N GLY A 194 -13.45 8.59 30.78
CA GLY A 194 -13.00 9.70 29.95
C GLY A 194 -11.51 9.63 29.61
N ILE A 195 -10.66 9.35 30.61
CA ILE A 195 -9.21 9.16 30.42
C ILE A 195 -8.93 7.97 29.50
N ALA A 196 -9.59 6.83 29.72
CA ALA A 196 -9.41 5.64 28.90
C ALA A 196 -9.77 5.92 27.43
N LEU A 197 -10.88 6.61 27.16
CA LEU A 197 -11.30 6.96 25.80
C LEU A 197 -10.32 7.93 25.11
N VAL A 198 -9.79 8.91 25.84
CA VAL A 198 -8.75 9.81 25.30
C VAL A 198 -7.48 9.03 24.98
N ILE A 199 -7.02 8.16 25.87
CA ILE A 199 -5.84 7.31 25.64
C ILE A 199 -6.04 6.43 24.42
N PHE A 200 -7.19 5.76 24.29
CA PHE A 200 -7.50 4.94 23.12
C PHE A 200 -7.57 5.76 21.84
N GLY A 201 -8.17 6.95 21.87
CA GLY A 201 -8.21 7.84 20.71
C GLY A 201 -6.81 8.27 20.26
N VAL A 202 -5.94 8.61 21.21
CA VAL A 202 -4.52 8.94 20.93
C VAL A 202 -3.77 7.73 20.38
N ILE A 203 -3.90 6.55 21.00
CA ILE A 203 -3.27 5.31 20.52
C ILE A 203 -3.75 4.96 19.11
N LEU A 204 -5.03 5.13 18.82
CA LEU A 204 -5.61 4.83 17.50
C LEU A 204 -5.02 5.76 16.44
N ILE A 205 -4.99 7.08 16.68
CA ILE A 205 -4.33 8.05 15.79
C ILE A 205 -2.87 7.69 15.60
N PHE A 206 -2.14 7.41 16.69
CA PHE A 206 -0.73 7.06 16.64
C PHE A 206 -0.50 5.81 15.79
N ARG A 207 -1.28 4.74 16.00
CA ARG A 207 -1.20 3.51 15.18
C ARG A 207 -1.58 3.74 13.73
N THR A 208 -2.55 4.59 13.45
CA THR A 208 -2.93 4.95 12.08
C THR A 208 -1.80 5.69 11.39
N LEU A 209 -1.16 6.64 12.09
CA LEU A 209 0.02 7.36 11.59
C LEU A 209 1.23 6.43 11.41
N ASP A 210 1.46 5.51 12.35
CA ASP A 210 2.54 4.52 12.26
C ASP A 210 2.32 3.53 11.10
N GLY A 211 1.07 3.07 10.91
CA GLY A 211 0.69 2.17 9.82
C GLY A 211 0.80 2.77 8.42
N ILE A 212 0.82 4.11 8.28
CA ILE A 212 1.15 4.81 7.02
C ILE A 212 2.63 5.19 6.92
N GLY A 213 3.46 4.76 7.87
CA GLY A 213 4.88 5.08 7.89
C GLY A 213 5.21 6.54 8.25
N PHE A 214 4.27 7.31 8.83
CA PHE A 214 4.50 8.72 9.19
C PHE A 214 5.66 8.88 10.18
N PHE A 215 5.75 8.00 11.19
CA PHE A 215 6.84 8.06 12.17
C PHE A 215 8.17 7.55 11.60
N GLU A 216 8.15 6.59 10.66
CA GLU A 216 9.34 6.19 9.91
C GLU A 216 9.82 7.30 8.96
N GLN A 217 8.91 8.09 8.40
CA GLN A 217 9.24 9.28 7.60
C GLN A 217 9.81 10.41 8.46
N MET A 218 9.25 10.65 9.65
CA MET A 218 9.78 11.60 10.62
C MET A 218 11.14 11.16 11.20
N ARG A 219 11.33 9.85 11.43
CA ARG A 219 12.61 9.27 11.83
C ARG A 219 13.62 9.29 10.68
N GLY A 220 13.17 9.06 9.45
CA GLY A 220 13.96 9.17 8.22
C GLY A 220 14.46 10.58 7.93
N ASN A 221 13.67 11.61 8.28
CA ASN A 221 14.11 13.00 8.24
C ASN A 221 15.09 13.36 9.39
N LEU A 222 15.25 12.49 10.39
CA LEU A 222 16.22 12.63 11.49
C LEU A 222 17.52 11.83 11.25
N HIS A 223 17.55 10.97 10.23
CA HIS A 223 18.75 10.24 9.84
C HIS A 223 19.39 10.88 8.61
N LEU A 224 20.18 11.92 8.85
CA LEU A 224 21.31 12.25 7.98
C LEU A 224 22.29 11.08 8.01
N GLY A 225 22.07 10.14 7.09
CA GLY A 225 22.99 9.05 6.79
C GLY A 225 22.47 7.66 7.14
N LYS A 226 22.39 6.85 6.08
CA LYS A 226 22.72 5.42 6.09
C LYS A 226 21.61 4.49 6.58
N LYS A 227 20.62 4.23 5.71
CA LYS A 227 20.15 2.89 5.32
C LYS A 227 18.99 3.00 4.32
N VAL A 228 19.09 2.28 3.19
CA VAL A 228 17.97 2.04 2.27
C VAL A 228 17.75 0.52 2.28
N GLU A 229 16.57 0.07 2.72
CA GLU A 229 16.15 -1.34 2.71
C GLU A 229 14.86 -1.44 1.89
N ALA A 230 14.76 -2.45 1.02
CA ALA A 230 13.57 -2.79 0.26
C ALA A 230 13.37 -4.32 0.29
N GLN A 231 12.13 -4.79 0.47
CA GLN A 231 11.77 -6.18 0.85
C GLN A 231 10.76 -6.84 -0.11
N TYR A 232 11.00 -8.09 -0.60
CA TYR A 232 10.06 -8.89 -1.47
C TYR A 232 9.25 -9.95 -0.79
N ASN A 233 7.95 -9.93 -1.05
CA ASN A 233 7.01 -10.97 -0.65
C ASN A 233 6.68 -11.89 -1.84
N VAL A 234 7.34 -13.05 -1.89
CA VAL A 234 7.33 -14.02 -3.00
C VAL A 234 6.11 -14.94 -2.90
N GLN A 235 4.91 -14.37 -2.98
CA GLN A 235 3.65 -15.14 -3.01
C GLN A 235 2.61 -14.46 -3.90
N SER A 236 2.88 -14.31 -5.20
CA SER A 236 1.85 -14.00 -6.21
C SER A 236 2.29 -14.53 -7.58
N PRO A 237 1.38 -14.93 -8.49
CA PRO A 237 1.69 -15.61 -9.75
C PRO A 237 2.48 -14.78 -10.80
N ASP A 238 2.85 -13.54 -10.48
CA ASP A 238 3.26 -12.52 -11.46
C ASP A 238 4.77 -12.22 -11.49
N ASN A 239 5.65 -13.15 -11.10
CA ASN A 239 7.11 -13.10 -11.34
C ASN A 239 7.77 -11.71 -11.21
N THR A 240 7.58 -11.01 -10.09
CA THR A 240 8.10 -9.64 -9.94
C THR A 240 9.38 -9.60 -9.10
N LEU A 241 10.30 -8.69 -9.46
CA LEU A 241 11.66 -8.49 -8.93
C LEU A 241 11.67 -7.40 -7.84
N PHE A 242 12.49 -7.50 -6.78
CA PHE A 242 12.77 -6.35 -5.89
C PHE A 242 14.24 -6.14 -5.69
N LEU A 243 14.55 -4.88 -5.44
CA LEU A 243 15.89 -4.35 -5.34
C LEU A 243 16.24 -3.99 -3.90
N THR A 244 17.44 -4.34 -3.45
CA THR A 244 17.98 -3.90 -2.16
C THR A 244 19.20 -3.03 -2.43
N LEU A 245 19.07 -1.73 -2.21
CA LEU A 245 20.11 -0.75 -2.53
C LEU A 245 21.09 -0.61 -1.35
N TYR A 246 22.39 -0.81 -1.58
CA TYR A 246 23.41 -0.62 -0.54
C TYR A 246 23.96 0.80 -0.55
N LYS A 247 24.66 1.13 0.54
CA LYS A 247 25.19 2.46 0.89
C LYS A 247 26.21 3.02 -0.12
N ASP A 248 26.72 2.20 -1.02
CA ASP A 248 27.85 2.47 -1.92
C ASP A 248 27.46 2.55 -3.40
N SER A 249 26.20 2.91 -3.70
CA SER A 249 25.65 2.97 -5.07
C SER A 249 25.57 1.62 -5.79
N SER A 250 25.82 0.50 -5.11
CA SER A 250 25.79 -0.85 -5.70
C SER A 250 24.66 -1.71 -5.15
N PHE A 251 24.26 -2.75 -5.89
CA PHE A 251 23.35 -3.77 -5.37
C PHE A 251 23.57 -5.18 -5.93
N VAL A 252 23.19 -6.18 -5.13
CA VAL A 252 23.12 -7.59 -5.51
C VAL A 252 21.85 -8.22 -4.92
N ILE A 253 21.02 -8.84 -5.76
CA ILE A 253 19.79 -9.54 -5.36
C ILE A 253 19.81 -10.98 -5.85
N LYS A 254 19.28 -11.88 -5.02
CA LYS A 254 18.95 -13.27 -5.39
C LYS A 254 17.45 -13.49 -5.26
N THR A 255 16.83 -14.06 -6.28
CA THR A 255 15.39 -14.37 -6.28
C THR A 255 15.13 -15.72 -6.95
N GLU A 256 14.04 -16.39 -6.58
CA GLU A 256 13.62 -17.66 -7.18
C GLU A 256 12.54 -17.38 -8.22
N ILE A 257 12.82 -17.73 -9.48
CA ILE A 257 11.91 -17.54 -10.61
C ILE A 257 11.64 -18.92 -11.20
N LYS A 258 10.40 -19.41 -11.10
CA LYS A 258 10.00 -20.73 -11.64
C LYS A 258 11.00 -21.84 -11.24
N ASP A 259 11.24 -21.99 -9.94
CA ASP A 259 12.18 -22.97 -9.34
C ASP A 259 13.66 -22.82 -9.78
N THR A 260 14.03 -21.67 -10.36
CA THR A 260 15.41 -21.35 -10.77
C THR A 260 15.94 -20.15 -9.99
N LEU A 261 17.13 -20.29 -9.40
CA LEU A 261 17.77 -19.20 -8.66
C LEU A 261 18.36 -18.16 -9.63
N ALA A 262 17.84 -16.94 -9.59
CA ALA A 262 18.25 -15.80 -10.38
C ALA A 262 19.11 -14.81 -9.57
N THR A 263 20.15 -14.23 -10.17
CA THR A 263 20.98 -13.19 -9.56
C THR A 263 21.04 -11.94 -10.43
N PHE A 264 20.87 -10.77 -9.81
CA PHE A 264 20.91 -9.46 -10.46
C PHE A 264 21.92 -8.56 -9.74
N SER A 265 22.72 -7.80 -10.49
CA SER A 265 23.64 -6.80 -9.93
C SER A 265 23.75 -5.56 -10.80
N GLY A 266 24.00 -4.41 -10.17
CA GLY A 266 24.14 -3.14 -10.86
C GLY A 266 24.44 -1.97 -9.94
N ASP A 267 24.38 -0.77 -10.52
CA ASP A 267 24.65 0.49 -9.85
C ASP A 267 23.42 1.41 -9.86
N TRP A 268 23.37 2.38 -8.96
CA TRP A 268 22.28 3.35 -8.86
C TRP A 268 22.76 4.75 -8.49
N THR A 269 22.05 5.77 -8.96
CA THR A 269 22.37 7.18 -8.71
C THR A 269 21.12 8.01 -8.34
N TYR A 270 21.22 8.91 -7.36
CA TYR A 270 20.15 9.86 -7.04
C TYR A 270 20.13 10.99 -8.08
N LEU A 271 18.96 11.21 -8.68
CA LEU A 271 18.75 12.31 -9.62
C LEU A 271 18.16 13.54 -8.92
N ASP A 272 17.22 13.34 -8.01
CA ASP A 272 16.58 14.42 -7.25
C ASP A 272 16.18 13.98 -5.84
N THR A 273 16.79 14.60 -4.83
CA THR A 273 16.52 14.36 -3.41
C THR A 273 15.18 14.92 -2.91
N ALA A 274 14.62 15.94 -3.56
CA ALA A 274 13.34 16.54 -3.19
C ALA A 274 12.16 15.66 -3.64
N THR A 275 12.22 15.16 -4.88
CA THR A 275 11.21 14.25 -5.44
C THR A 275 11.51 12.77 -5.18
N LYS A 276 12.69 12.46 -4.63
CA LYS A 276 13.18 11.12 -4.29
C LYS A 276 13.25 10.19 -5.51
N VAL A 277 13.67 10.74 -6.64
CA VAL A 277 13.85 10.02 -7.91
C VAL A 277 15.31 9.55 -8.05
N PHE A 278 15.51 8.32 -8.49
CA PHE A 278 16.82 7.71 -8.71
C PHE A 278 16.82 6.82 -9.95
N GLU A 279 17.98 6.71 -10.59
CA GLU A 279 18.24 5.85 -11.76
C GLU A 279 18.90 4.55 -11.29
N ILE A 280 18.43 3.41 -11.80
CA ILE A 280 19.06 2.10 -11.63
C ILE A 280 19.64 1.66 -12.98
N THR A 281 20.93 1.31 -13.00
CA THR A 281 21.60 0.65 -14.11
C THR A 281 21.82 -0.83 -13.78
N ILE A 282 21.09 -1.73 -14.42
CA ILE A 282 21.23 -3.17 -14.23
C ILE A 282 22.37 -3.66 -15.14
N LEU A 283 23.50 -4.09 -14.57
CA LEU A 283 24.69 -4.51 -15.33
C LEU A 283 24.71 -6.01 -15.63
N LYS A 284 24.12 -6.83 -14.77
CA LYS A 284 24.12 -8.30 -14.92
C LYS A 284 22.81 -8.91 -14.43
N SER A 285 22.24 -9.78 -15.26
CA SER A 285 21.06 -10.59 -14.99
C SER A 285 21.36 -12.03 -15.41
N SER A 286 21.05 -13.01 -14.56
CA SER A 286 21.20 -14.44 -14.91
C SER A 286 19.95 -15.03 -15.59
N VAL A 287 18.95 -14.19 -15.90
CA VAL A 287 17.63 -14.60 -16.39
C VAL A 287 17.28 -13.93 -17.71
N ASP A 288 17.79 -12.73 -17.95
CA ASP A 288 17.60 -12.06 -19.23
C ASP A 288 18.50 -12.66 -20.30
N THR A 289 17.90 -12.94 -21.46
CA THR A 289 18.63 -13.21 -22.72
C THR A 289 19.31 -11.94 -23.27
N LEU A 290 18.96 -10.77 -22.73
CA LEU A 290 19.55 -9.47 -23.02
C LEU A 290 20.80 -9.23 -22.16
N LEU A 291 21.99 -9.33 -22.76
CA LEU A 291 23.28 -8.99 -22.14
C LEU A 291 23.54 -7.48 -22.08
N LEU A 292 22.49 -6.66 -21.95
CA LEU A 292 22.52 -5.22 -22.09
C LEU A 292 22.31 -4.50 -20.75
N PRO A 293 23.13 -3.48 -20.42
CA PRO A 293 22.83 -2.59 -19.31
C PRO A 293 21.49 -1.88 -19.51
N GLN A 294 20.56 -2.06 -18.58
CA GLN A 294 19.27 -1.34 -18.63
C GLN A 294 19.22 -0.23 -17.60
N LYS A 295 18.96 0.99 -18.06
CA LYS A 295 18.68 2.15 -17.21
C LYS A 295 17.18 2.31 -17.03
N ARG A 296 16.74 2.50 -15.78
CA ARG A 296 15.33 2.71 -15.45
C ARG A 296 15.20 3.72 -14.32
N LEU A 297 14.17 4.57 -14.42
CA LEU A 297 13.86 5.58 -13.42
C LEU A 297 12.88 5.04 -12.37
N TYR A 298 13.17 5.35 -11.12
CA TYR A 298 12.36 4.92 -9.98
C TYR A 298 12.17 6.07 -9.00
N GLN A 299 11.02 6.06 -8.33
CA GLN A 299 10.70 7.01 -7.27
C GLN A 299 10.44 6.26 -5.98
N LEU A 300 10.97 6.81 -4.89
CA LEU A 300 10.66 6.31 -3.56
C LEU A 300 9.26 6.79 -3.15
N SER A 301 8.29 5.88 -3.19
CA SER A 301 6.91 6.10 -2.78
C SER A 301 6.62 5.54 -1.38
N ILE A 302 5.48 5.91 -0.80
CA ILE A 302 4.97 5.38 0.46
C ILE A 302 4.73 3.86 0.45
N THR A 303 4.59 3.26 -0.73
CA THR A 303 4.42 1.80 -0.92
C THR A 303 5.72 1.08 -1.26
N GLY A 304 6.85 1.78 -1.32
CA GLY A 304 8.14 1.25 -1.74
C GLY A 304 8.68 1.93 -3.00
N ILE A 305 9.62 1.26 -3.66
CA ILE A 305 10.21 1.72 -4.92
C ILE A 305 9.21 1.45 -6.05
N ILE A 306 8.75 2.49 -6.73
CA ILE A 306 7.85 2.38 -7.89
C ILE A 306 8.52 2.92 -9.15
N PRO A 307 8.17 2.41 -10.35
CA PRO A 307 8.61 3.02 -11.59
C PRO A 307 8.22 4.49 -11.62
N TYR A 308 9.17 5.36 -11.95
CA TYR A 308 8.93 6.79 -12.09
C TYR A 308 8.85 7.15 -13.56
N ILE A 309 7.71 7.68 -13.96
CA ILE A 309 7.50 8.23 -15.30
C ILE A 309 7.24 9.72 -15.09
N ASP A 310 8.13 10.56 -15.61
CA ASP A 310 7.92 12.01 -15.55
C ASP A 310 6.72 12.38 -16.45
N SER A 311 5.61 12.73 -15.80
CA SER A 311 4.38 13.14 -16.48
C SER A 311 4.43 14.55 -17.07
N THR A 312 5.56 15.25 -16.97
CA THR A 312 5.78 16.53 -17.66
C THR A 312 6.37 16.35 -19.06
N ILE A 313 6.79 15.13 -19.43
CA ILE A 313 7.32 14.76 -20.76
C ILE A 313 6.26 14.00 -21.60
N TYR A 314 4.98 14.19 -21.29
CA TYR A 314 3.89 13.72 -22.17
C TYR A 314 3.92 14.54 -23.46
N ASP A 315 4.52 13.98 -24.51
CA ASP A 315 4.01 14.06 -25.89
C ASP A 315 4.93 13.35 -26.90
N ILE A 316 6.09 12.85 -26.47
CA ILE A 316 7.08 12.23 -27.37
C ILE A 316 7.12 10.72 -27.16
N THR A 317 6.74 9.97 -28.20
CA THR A 317 6.92 8.53 -28.26
C THR A 317 7.90 8.17 -29.36
N PRO A 318 8.73 7.12 -29.21
CA PRO A 318 9.65 6.68 -30.26
C PRO A 318 8.96 6.38 -31.61
N SER A 319 7.67 6.00 -31.59
CA SER A 319 6.86 5.79 -32.80
C SER A 319 6.63 7.04 -33.65
N GLN A 320 6.87 8.23 -33.10
CA GLN A 320 6.78 9.48 -33.86
C GLN A 320 8.05 9.80 -34.64
N PHE A 321 9.14 9.05 -34.42
CA PHE A 321 10.34 9.17 -35.24
C PHE A 321 10.11 8.55 -36.61
N SER A 322 10.42 9.31 -37.67
CA SER A 322 10.33 8.86 -39.06
C SER A 322 11.71 8.89 -39.72
N PRO A 323 12.28 7.73 -40.11
CA PRO A 323 13.56 7.67 -40.83
C PRO A 323 13.57 8.39 -42.18
N LEU A 324 12.38 8.66 -42.76
CA LEU A 324 12.24 9.28 -44.07
C LEU A 324 12.22 10.81 -44.00
N GLU A 325 11.86 11.39 -42.86
CA GLU A 325 11.80 12.83 -42.64
C GLU A 325 13.20 13.45 -42.43
N GLU A 326 13.30 14.78 -42.45
CA GLU A 326 14.57 15.47 -42.13
C GLU A 326 14.88 15.35 -40.63
N PHE A 327 16.14 15.05 -40.31
CA PHE A 327 16.64 14.95 -38.95
C PHE A 327 18.12 15.35 -38.88
N ASN A 328 18.54 15.87 -37.73
CA ASN A 328 19.94 16.24 -37.48
C ASN A 328 20.55 15.34 -36.40
N ILE A 329 21.75 14.83 -36.64
CA ILE A 329 22.49 14.03 -35.66
C ILE A 329 23.44 14.96 -34.90
N THR A 330 23.30 15.01 -33.58
CA THR A 330 24.13 15.78 -32.65
C THR A 330 24.82 14.85 -31.64
N GLU A 331 25.91 15.31 -31.03
CA GLU A 331 26.64 14.56 -29.97
C GLU A 331 27.10 13.13 -30.32
N LEU A 332 27.55 12.88 -31.55
CA LEU A 332 28.07 11.56 -31.95
C LEU A 332 29.29 11.17 -31.10
N LYS A 333 29.15 10.09 -30.32
CA LYS A 333 30.18 9.56 -29.42
C LYS A 333 30.34 8.06 -29.64
N LYS A 334 31.58 7.58 -29.56
CA LYS A 334 31.85 6.15 -29.49
C LYS A 334 31.53 5.68 -28.07
N ALA A 335 30.62 4.72 -27.96
CA ALA A 335 30.27 4.10 -26.70
C ALA A 335 30.98 2.75 -26.62
N HIS A 336 31.50 2.41 -25.44
CA HIS A 336 32.06 1.09 -25.19
C HIS A 336 31.12 0.35 -24.27
N MET A 337 30.76 -0.87 -24.66
CA MET A 337 29.88 -1.72 -23.88
C MET A 337 30.65 -2.96 -23.44
N GLU A 338 30.82 -3.14 -22.14
CA GLU A 338 31.49 -4.31 -21.59
C GLU A 338 30.55 -5.51 -21.65
N ILE A 339 30.87 -6.48 -22.53
CA ILE A 339 30.12 -7.74 -22.63
C ILE A 339 30.93 -8.85 -21.94
N PRO A 340 30.38 -9.53 -20.92
CA PRO A 340 31.04 -10.67 -20.29
C PRO A 340 31.27 -11.84 -21.28
N ASN A 341 32.41 -12.52 -21.17
CA ASN A 341 32.75 -13.78 -21.90
C ASN A 341 32.94 -13.70 -23.44
N LYS A 342 33.33 -12.56 -24.03
CA LYS A 342 33.65 -12.45 -25.48
C LYS A 342 35.01 -11.77 -25.76
N ASP A 343 36.10 -12.32 -25.25
CA ASP A 343 37.46 -11.74 -25.36
C ASP A 343 38.02 -11.65 -26.81
N SER A 344 37.53 -12.47 -27.74
CA SER A 344 38.06 -12.52 -29.11
C SER A 344 37.55 -11.40 -30.03
N ILE A 345 36.40 -10.80 -29.72
CA ILE A 345 35.73 -9.77 -30.56
C ILE A 345 36.15 -8.35 -30.13
N THR A 346 36.64 -8.18 -28.91
CA THR A 346 37.01 -6.88 -28.31
C THR A 346 38.16 -6.17 -29.05
N LYS A 347 38.98 -6.90 -29.82
CA LYS A 347 40.11 -6.32 -30.59
C LYS A 347 39.71 -5.52 -31.82
N LEU A 348 38.54 -5.75 -32.40
CA LEU A 348 38.05 -5.05 -33.60
C LEU A 348 37.26 -3.78 -33.27
N CYS A 349 36.75 -3.66 -32.04
CA CYS A 349 35.98 -2.50 -31.59
C CYS A 349 36.74 -1.17 -31.63
N PRO A 350 38.06 -1.07 -31.31
CA PRO A 350 38.78 0.20 -31.32
C PRO A 350 38.84 0.86 -32.71
N GLU A 351 38.87 0.07 -33.78
CA GLU A 351 38.96 0.57 -35.17
C GLU A 351 37.58 0.85 -35.80
N TRP A 352 36.53 0.19 -35.32
CA TRP A 352 35.18 0.40 -35.85
C TRP A 352 34.60 1.76 -35.44
N SER A 353 34.16 2.54 -36.41
CA SER A 353 33.43 3.79 -36.22
C SER A 353 32.63 4.12 -37.48
N LEU A 354 31.56 4.90 -37.30
CA LEU A 354 30.69 5.38 -38.34
C LEU A 354 30.72 6.91 -38.35
N SER A 355 30.82 7.48 -39.54
CA SER A 355 30.59 8.91 -39.76
C SER A 355 29.10 9.24 -39.72
N THR A 356 28.78 10.52 -39.49
CA THR A 356 27.39 11.01 -39.53
C THR A 356 26.69 10.66 -40.84
N GLN A 357 27.39 10.69 -41.98
CA GLN A 357 26.83 10.32 -43.28
C GLN A 357 26.46 8.84 -43.36
N GLN A 358 27.30 7.96 -42.83
CA GLN A 358 27.04 6.52 -42.78
C GLN A 358 25.86 6.20 -41.86
N ILE A 359 25.76 6.87 -40.70
CA ILE A 359 24.63 6.69 -39.78
C ILE A 359 23.32 7.16 -40.42
N THR A 360 23.32 8.32 -41.08
CA THR A 360 22.14 8.80 -41.82
C THR A 360 21.71 7.81 -42.90
N LYS A 361 22.66 7.21 -43.62
CA LYS A 361 22.37 6.14 -44.61
C LYS A 361 21.72 4.93 -43.93
N ILE A 362 22.32 4.42 -42.85
CA ILE A 362 21.81 3.27 -42.09
C ILE A 362 20.38 3.53 -41.61
N ILE A 363 20.11 4.70 -41.01
CA ILE A 363 18.77 5.04 -40.51
C ILE A 363 17.73 4.99 -41.64
N ARG A 364 18.03 5.59 -42.80
CA ARG A 364 17.10 5.65 -43.94
C ARG A 364 16.82 4.29 -44.59
N GLU A 365 17.76 3.37 -44.48
CA GLU A 365 17.72 2.09 -45.21
C GLU A 365 17.37 0.88 -44.34
N SER A 366 17.36 1.03 -43.03
CA SER A 366 17.04 -0.05 -42.11
C SER A 366 15.54 -0.19 -41.90
N GLU A 367 15.13 -1.39 -41.58
CA GLU A 367 13.73 -1.73 -41.37
C GLU A 367 13.42 -1.83 -39.88
N LYS A 368 12.21 -1.43 -39.49
CA LYS A 368 11.75 -1.58 -38.12
C LYS A 368 11.50 -3.05 -37.81
N ILE A 369 12.14 -3.56 -36.76
CA ILE A 369 12.05 -4.96 -36.34
C ILE A 369 11.33 -5.10 -35.01
N GLN A 370 10.71 -6.26 -34.78
CA GLN A 370 10.15 -6.60 -33.48
C GLN A 370 11.28 -7.01 -32.52
N PRO A 371 11.18 -6.70 -31.21
CA PRO A 371 12.22 -7.04 -30.23
C PRO A 371 12.58 -8.53 -30.20
N GLN A 372 11.60 -9.40 -30.47
CA GLN A 372 11.79 -10.84 -30.52
C GLN A 372 12.73 -11.25 -31.67
N ILE A 373 12.55 -10.65 -32.86
CA ILE A 373 13.32 -10.96 -34.07
C ILE A 373 14.78 -10.52 -33.89
N TRP A 374 14.98 -9.38 -33.24
CA TRP A 374 16.28 -8.79 -33.04
C TRP A 374 17.28 -9.74 -32.37
N HIS A 375 16.86 -10.49 -31.34
CA HIS A 375 17.71 -11.47 -30.66
C HIS A 375 18.08 -12.70 -31.49
N TYR A 376 17.26 -13.06 -32.48
CA TYR A 376 17.50 -14.24 -33.31
C TYR A 376 18.35 -13.91 -34.53
N GLN A 377 18.17 -12.73 -35.10
CA GLN A 377 18.78 -12.38 -36.39
C GLN A 377 20.05 -11.55 -36.28
N PHE A 378 20.32 -10.89 -35.16
CA PHE A 378 21.43 -9.96 -35.09
C PHE A 378 22.42 -10.32 -33.98
N ASP A 379 23.70 -10.18 -34.31
CA ASP A 379 24.76 -10.33 -33.33
C ASP A 379 24.82 -9.14 -32.39
N PHE A 380 25.11 -9.44 -31.13
CA PHE A 380 25.34 -8.44 -30.10
C PHE A 380 26.86 -8.25 -29.89
N LEU A 381 27.38 -7.11 -30.32
CA LEU A 381 28.81 -6.78 -30.27
C LEU A 381 29.11 -5.66 -29.26
N PRO A 382 30.31 -5.63 -28.63
CA PRO A 382 30.65 -4.66 -27.57
C PRO A 382 30.97 -3.25 -28.11
N CYS A 383 30.89 -3.07 -29.44
CA CYS A 383 31.19 -1.83 -30.12
C CYS A 383 29.89 -1.11 -30.49
N THR A 384 29.62 0.04 -29.85
CA THR A 384 28.43 0.86 -30.09
C THR A 384 28.79 2.31 -30.38
N MET A 385 27.90 3.01 -31.07
CA MET A 385 27.96 4.45 -31.24
C MET A 385 26.66 5.07 -30.77
N SER A 386 26.77 6.05 -29.88
CA SER A 386 25.63 6.79 -29.35
C SER A 386 25.56 8.17 -29.99
N ALA A 387 24.36 8.63 -30.34
CA ALA A 387 24.13 10.00 -30.80
C ALA A 387 22.76 10.50 -30.32
N LYS A 388 22.55 11.82 -30.39
CA LYS A 388 21.24 12.43 -30.26
C LYS A 388 20.71 12.76 -31.66
N ILE A 389 19.41 12.56 -31.89
CA ILE A 389 18.74 12.93 -33.13
C ILE A 389 17.69 13.99 -32.83
N GLU A 390 17.77 15.11 -33.53
CA GLU A 390 16.78 16.18 -33.48
C GLU A 390 15.87 16.11 -34.71
N GLN A 391 14.57 15.91 -34.49
CA GLN A 391 13.54 15.86 -35.53
C GLN A 391 12.27 16.58 -35.05
N GLY A 392 11.85 17.65 -35.74
CA GLY A 392 10.59 18.37 -35.44
C GLY A 392 10.47 18.89 -34.00
N ASN A 393 11.53 19.52 -33.47
CA ASN A 393 11.68 19.96 -32.06
C ASN A 393 11.69 18.84 -31.01
N LYS A 394 11.86 17.58 -31.42
CA LYS A 394 11.97 16.44 -30.52
C LYS A 394 13.40 15.90 -30.55
N VAL A 395 13.89 15.48 -29.39
CA VAL A 395 15.22 14.88 -29.23
C VAL A 395 15.03 13.40 -28.95
N TYR A 396 15.67 12.56 -29.76
CA TYR A 396 15.70 11.10 -29.62
C TYR A 396 17.13 10.66 -29.32
N GLU A 397 17.29 9.59 -28.55
CA GLU A 397 18.58 8.93 -28.38
C GLU A 397 18.73 7.80 -29.40
N LEU A 398 19.89 7.76 -30.05
CA LEU A 398 20.26 6.74 -31.02
C LEU A 398 21.43 5.93 -30.45
N GLU A 399 21.32 4.61 -30.52
CA GLU A 399 22.45 3.71 -30.30
C GLU A 399 22.58 2.73 -31.46
N VAL A 400 23.70 2.78 -32.18
CA VAL A 400 24.03 1.89 -33.30
C VAL A 400 25.05 0.86 -32.83
N ASN A 401 24.78 -0.42 -33.09
CA ASN A 401 25.69 -1.51 -32.76
C ASN A 401 26.40 -2.03 -34.00
N ALA A 402 27.65 -2.46 -33.83
CA ALA A 402 28.43 -3.06 -34.91
C ALA A 402 27.84 -4.36 -35.48
N GLY A 403 26.82 -4.94 -34.86
CA GLY A 403 26.11 -6.14 -35.33
C GLY A 403 24.95 -5.88 -36.31
N ALA A 404 24.95 -4.76 -37.04
CA ALA A 404 23.94 -4.41 -38.05
C ALA A 404 22.54 -4.04 -37.55
N TRP A 405 22.43 -3.50 -36.34
CA TRP A 405 21.16 -3.01 -35.78
C TRP A 405 21.36 -1.69 -35.02
N PHE A 406 20.27 -0.96 -34.83
CA PHE A 406 20.25 0.22 -33.97
C PHE A 406 18.93 0.35 -33.21
N ILE A 407 18.96 1.13 -32.15
CA ILE A 407 17.77 1.49 -31.37
C ILE A 407 17.58 3.01 -31.37
N ILE A 408 16.31 3.41 -31.37
CA ILE A 408 15.88 4.78 -31.12
C ILE A 408 15.05 4.78 -29.85
N SER A 409 15.53 5.50 -28.84
CA SER A 409 14.93 5.57 -27.51
C SER A 409 14.46 6.99 -27.18
N VAL A 410 13.34 7.04 -26.47
CA VAL A 410 12.85 8.23 -25.76
C VAL A 410 12.30 7.73 -24.43
N ASN A 411 12.83 8.25 -23.33
CA ASN A 411 12.51 7.79 -21.98
C ASN A 411 12.71 6.25 -21.88
N ASP A 412 11.73 5.51 -21.35
CA ASP A 412 11.80 4.05 -21.17
C ASP A 412 11.34 3.24 -22.41
N SER A 413 11.01 3.91 -23.52
CA SER A 413 10.52 3.25 -24.73
C SER A 413 11.59 3.25 -25.82
N SER A 414 11.74 2.12 -26.52
CA SER A 414 12.70 1.96 -27.61
C SER A 414 12.06 1.32 -28.83
N LEU A 415 12.46 1.76 -30.02
CA LEU A 415 12.23 1.05 -31.27
C LEU A 415 13.51 0.43 -31.78
N TYR A 416 13.38 -0.76 -32.36
CA TYR A 416 14.48 -1.55 -32.88
C TYR A 416 14.45 -1.49 -34.40
N TYR A 417 15.63 -1.33 -35.00
CA TYR A 417 15.82 -1.33 -36.43
C TYR A 417 16.96 -2.27 -36.83
N GLY A 418 16.76 -2.99 -37.93
CA GLY A 418 17.73 -3.93 -38.50
C GLY A 418 18.17 -3.50 -39.90
N SER A 419 19.48 -3.54 -40.14
CA SER A 419 20.06 -3.27 -41.47
C SER A 419 20.25 -4.57 -42.24
N TYR A 420 19.36 -4.85 -43.18
CA TYR A 420 19.41 -6.04 -44.04
C TYR A 420 20.06 -5.79 -45.41
N LYS A 421 20.34 -4.53 -45.77
CA LYS A 421 20.90 -4.22 -47.09
C LYS A 421 22.36 -4.63 -47.19
N ILE A 422 22.68 -5.38 -48.25
CA ILE A 422 24.04 -5.84 -48.60
C ILE A 422 25.02 -4.66 -48.71
N GLU A 423 24.56 -3.52 -49.24
CA GLU A 423 25.36 -2.30 -49.38
C GLU A 423 25.85 -1.71 -48.05
N ASN A 424 25.27 -2.14 -46.93
CA ASN A 424 25.65 -1.71 -45.59
C ASN A 424 26.51 -2.75 -44.85
N GLU A 425 26.75 -3.94 -45.42
CA GLU A 425 27.58 -4.98 -44.79
C GLU A 425 28.98 -4.48 -44.43
N GLY A 426 29.59 -3.65 -45.30
CA GLY A 426 30.91 -3.05 -45.04
C GLY A 426 30.93 -1.98 -43.94
N LEU A 427 29.78 -1.60 -43.39
CA LEU A 427 29.65 -0.65 -42.28
C LEU A 427 29.61 -1.35 -40.92
N PHE A 428 29.38 -2.66 -40.88
CA PHE A 428 29.18 -3.44 -39.68
C PHE A 428 30.26 -4.53 -39.54
N LEU A 429 30.46 -5.03 -38.32
CA LEU A 429 31.40 -6.11 -38.04
C LEU A 429 30.71 -7.49 -38.08
N SER A 430 29.39 -7.52 -38.02
CA SER A 430 28.58 -8.71 -38.28
C SER A 430 27.38 -8.36 -39.17
N LYS A 431 26.80 -9.39 -39.78
CA LYS A 431 25.65 -9.30 -40.67
C LYS A 431 24.45 -10.05 -40.06
N PRO A 432 23.21 -9.67 -40.41
CA PRO A 432 22.05 -10.39 -39.95
C PRO A 432 22.05 -11.85 -40.43
N LEU A 433 21.62 -12.76 -39.56
CA LEU A 433 21.25 -14.13 -39.89
C LEU A 433 19.89 -14.09 -40.59
N ILE A 434 19.92 -14.21 -41.91
CA ILE A 434 18.74 -14.37 -42.74
C ILE A 434 18.62 -15.87 -42.99
N ASP A 435 17.56 -16.52 -42.49
CA ASP A 435 17.23 -17.88 -42.89
C ASP A 435 16.99 -17.87 -44.42
N GLU A 436 17.81 -18.61 -45.17
CA GLU A 436 17.62 -18.82 -46.61
C GLU A 436 16.35 -19.63 -46.92
#